data_AF-A0A928Q852-F1
#
_entry.id   AF-A0A928Q852-F1
#
_cell.length_a   1.000
_cell.length_b   1.000
_cell.length_c   1.000
_cell.angle_alpha   90.00
_cell.angle_beta   90.00
_cell.angle_gamma   90.00
#
_symmetry.space_group_name_H-M   'P 1'
#
loop_
_entity.id
_entity.type
_entity.pdbx_description
1 polymer ?
#
loop_
_entity_poly.entity_id
_entity_poly.type
_entity_poly.pdbx_seq_one_letter_code
_entity_poly.pdbx_strand_id
1 'polypeptide(L)' 'MTQLQIQMKIGIDQSDYSKIERGLRYPTIDQLIALAEIFDTSIDYIVGLTDEKKPYPR' A
#
# COMPACT_ATOMS: atom_id res chain seq x y z
N MET A 1 14.58 3.30 3.19
CA MET A 1 14.72 3.05 1.73
C MET A 1 13.63 3.86 1.03
N THR A 2 13.87 5.10 0.60
CA THR A 2 14.32 5.48 -0.77
C THR A 2 13.18 5.42 -1.81
N GLN A 3 13.47 5.57 -3.11
CA GLN A 3 12.51 5.91 -4.19
C GLN A 3 11.39 4.84 -4.45
N LEU A 4 11.62 3.58 -4.04
CA LEU A 4 10.70 2.50 -3.55
C LEU A 4 10.96 2.35 -2.06
N GLN A 5 12.22 2.33 -1.62
CA GLN A 5 13.28 1.50 -2.20
C GLN A 5 13.85 1.97 -3.61
N ILE A 6 13.39 1.61 -4.85
CA ILE A 6 13.46 2.40 -6.15
C ILE A 6 12.18 2.38 -7.13
N GLN A 7 11.03 3.00 -6.81
CA GLN A 7 9.66 3.06 -7.45
C GLN A 7 8.66 1.86 -7.25
N MET A 8 7.83 1.92 -6.19
CA MET A 8 6.96 0.89 -5.52
C MET A 8 7.07 -0.64 -5.84
N LYS A 9 8.27 -1.15 -6.14
CA LYS A 9 8.55 -2.49 -6.70
C LYS A 9 7.94 -2.70 -8.09
N ILE A 10 8.23 -1.68 -8.90
CA ILE A 10 8.26 -1.60 -10.36
C ILE A 10 6.89 -1.69 -11.07
N GLY A 11 5.78 -1.56 -10.33
CA GLY A 11 4.42 -1.67 -10.86
C GLY A 11 3.46 -0.49 -10.60
N ILE A 12 3.85 0.54 -9.85
CA ILE A 12 3.02 1.74 -9.61
C ILE A 12 3.81 3.01 -9.93
N ASP A 13 3.23 3.89 -10.76
CA ASP A 13 3.74 5.24 -10.98
C ASP A 13 3.46 6.17 -9.79
N GLN A 14 4.35 7.12 -9.49
CA GLN A 14 4.12 8.07 -8.38
C GLN A 14 2.81 8.87 -8.55
N SER A 15 2.40 9.17 -9.78
CA SER A 15 1.13 9.83 -10.06
C SER A 15 -0.06 8.94 -9.71
N ASP A 16 0.05 7.62 -9.87
CA ASP A 16 -1.00 6.67 -9.52
C ASP A 16 -1.04 6.38 -8.02
N TYR A 17 0.11 6.32 -7.34
CA TYR A 17 0.16 6.27 -5.88
C TYR A 17 -0.46 7.52 -5.26
N SER A 18 -0.14 8.73 -5.75
CA SER A 18 -0.73 9.95 -5.22
C SER A 18 -2.23 10.09 -5.54
N LYS A 19 -2.76 9.40 -6.56
CA LYS A 19 -4.22 9.23 -6.74
C LYS A 19 -4.81 8.31 -5.68
N ILE A 20 -4.12 7.21 -5.32
CA ILE A 20 -4.54 6.28 -4.28
C ILE A 20 -4.57 6.96 -2.90
N GLU A 21 -3.50 7.67 -2.50
CA GLU A 21 -3.46 8.45 -1.24
C GLU A 21 -4.56 9.51 -1.15
N ARG A 22 -5.03 10.03 -2.29
CA ARG A 22 -6.10 11.06 -2.37
C ARG A 22 -7.50 10.45 -2.56
N GLY A 23 -7.65 9.13 -2.55
CA GLY A 23 -8.93 8.44 -2.82
C GLY A 23 -9.45 8.58 -4.26
N LEU A 24 -8.63 9.09 -5.19
CA LEU A 24 -8.98 9.30 -6.60
C LEU A 24 -8.82 8.03 -7.45
N ARG A 25 -8.25 6.97 -6.89
CA ARG A 25 -8.09 5.65 -7.51
C ARG A 25 -8.04 4.57 -6.42
N TYR A 26 -8.70 3.45 -6.64
CA TYR A 26 -8.53 2.26 -5.80
C TYR A 26 -7.31 1.45 -6.24
N PRO A 27 -6.48 0.92 -5.31
CA PRO A 27 -5.42 -0.02 -5.62
C PRO A 27 -6.00 -1.39 -6.04
N THR A 28 -5.25 -2.16 -6.82
CA THR A 28 -5.57 -3.59 -7.06
C THR A 28 -5.18 -4.45 -5.86
N ILE A 29 -5.62 -5.72 -5.83
CA ILE A 29 -5.29 -6.66 -4.75
C ILE A 29 -3.77 -6.84 -4.62
N ASP A 30 -3.05 -7.00 -5.74
CA ASP A 30 -1.59 -7.13 -5.76
C ASP A 30 -0.89 -5.88 -5.21
N GLN A 31 -1.47 -4.70 -5.50
CA GLN A 31 -0.98 -3.42 -4.99
C GLN A 31 -1.24 -3.27 -3.49
N LEU A 32 -2.38 -3.74 -2.98
CA LEU A 32 -2.67 -3.81 -1.53
C LEU A 32 -1.72 -4.75 -0.79
N ILE A 33 -1.43 -5.94 -1.35
CA ILE A 33 -0.46 -6.89 -0.79
C ILE A 33 0.94 -6.26 -0.77
N ALA A 34 1.37 -5.65 -1.88
CA ALA A 34 2.66 -4.97 -1.95
C ALA A 34 2.78 -3.80 -0.95
N LEU A 35 1.72 -2.99 -0.79
CA LEU A 35 1.66 -1.92 0.21
C LEU A 35 1.75 -2.47 1.64
N ALA A 36 1.02 -3.56 1.95
CA ALA A 36 1.03 -4.20 3.27
C ALA A 36 2.44 -4.69 3.66
N GLU A 37 3.15 -5.35 2.75
CA GLU A 37 4.53 -5.81 3.00
C GLU A 37 5.59 -4.69 2.93
N ILE A 38 5.33 -3.59 2.21
CA ILE A 38 6.23 -2.42 2.15
C ILE A 38 6.17 -1.59 3.44
N PHE A 39 4.99 -1.47 4.05
CA PHE A 39 4.75 -0.64 5.24
C PHE A 39 4.61 -1.42 6.55
N ASP A 40 4.83 -2.74 6.53
CA ASP A 40 4.68 -3.67 7.68
C ASP A 40 3.33 -3.50 8.39
N THR A 41 2.26 -3.59 7.60
CA THR A 41 0.90 -3.21 8.01
C THR A 41 -0.17 -4.17 7.48
N SER A 42 -1.35 -4.21 8.10
CA SER A 42 -2.50 -4.98 7.62
C SER A 42 -3.11 -4.36 6.35
N ILE A 43 -3.65 -5.19 5.45
CA ILE A 43 -4.45 -4.70 4.32
C ILE A 43 -5.70 -3.98 4.85
N ASP A 44 -6.30 -4.50 5.91
CA ASP A 44 -7.50 -3.95 6.54
C ASP A 44 -7.27 -2.53 7.07
N TYR A 45 -6.06 -2.21 7.55
CA TYR A 45 -5.68 -0.83 7.86
C TYR A 45 -5.55 0.06 6.62
N ILE A 46 -4.97 -0.46 5.52
CA ILE A 46 -4.82 0.30 4.26
C ILE A 46 -6.19 0.63 3.64
N VAL A 47 -7.20 -0.26 3.78
CA VAL A 47 -8.55 -0.02 3.27
C VAL A 47 -9.52 0.60 4.29
N GLY A 48 -9.08 0.88 5.52
CA GLY A 48 -9.90 1.52 6.56
C GLY A 48 -10.97 0.62 7.19
N LEU A 49 -10.80 -0.70 7.15
CA LEU A 49 -11.64 -1.67 7.87
C LEU A 49 -11.27 -1.79 9.37
N THR A 50 -10.07 -1.33 9.75
CA THR A 50 -9.62 -1.29 11.15
C THR A 50 -8.57 -0.18 11.36
N ASP A 51 -8.46 0.35 12.58
CA ASP A 51 -7.34 1.18 13.02
C ASP A 51 -6.11 0.35 13.43
N GLU A 52 -6.26 -0.97 13.59
CA GLU A 52 -5.21 -1.91 14.00
C GLU A 52 -4.19 -2.11 12.85
N LYS A 53 -3.14 -1.29 12.86
CA LYS A 53 -2.10 -1.31 11.82
C LYS A 53 -1.37 -2.64 11.70
N LYS A 54 -1.22 -3.38 12.81
CA LYS A 54 -0.34 -4.56 12.82
C LYS A 54 -0.82 -5.63 11.82
N PRO A 55 0.07 -6.20 10.99
CA PRO A 55 -0.27 -7.37 10.22
C PRO A 55 -0.55 -8.54 11.17
N TYR A 56 -1.44 -9.44 10.75
CA TYR A 56 -1.74 -10.66 11.51
C TYR A 56 -0.50 -11.55 11.65
N PRO A 57 -0.36 -12.28 12.78
CA PRO A 57 0.72 -13.27 12.93
C PRO A 57 0.66 -14.30 11.81
N ARG A 58 1.82 -14.59 11.22
CA ARG A 58 2.03 -15.60 10.17
C ARG A 58 2.57 -16.91 10.76
#